data_AF-A0A375YK73-F1
#
_entry.id   AF-A0A375YK73-F1
#
_cell.length_a   1.000
_cell.length_b   1.000
_cell.length_c   1.000
_cell.angle_alpha   90.00
_cell.angle_beta   90.00
_cell.angle_gamma   90.00
#
_symmetry.space_group_name_H-M   'P 1'
#
loop_
_entity.id
_entity.type
_entity.pdbx_description
1 polymer ?
#
loop_
_entity_poly.entity_id
_entity_poly.type
_entity_poly.pdbx_seq_one_letter_code
_entity_poly.pdbx_strand_id
1 'polypeptide(L)'
;MSAPTGPHPALVHRCPFCGAEPGQPCRTHRGRGRELDCPHSRRIVAATPELQAIKKLAGSRADALCCECGNLRTVSTDYRRVSDPNYSYNAVGGRATNGWRHTQTLKCDACGERTRHALIKPSGGPSDPDWDERCQRYVLGGEWEGKYPPDRERLRAEYFAQFPRNPELRHRYWINEAQTAWDAGHRAVTAVCGATMPLQRDPRSICDQESSPTELERPAEIDWETEFEDPETDMWWIDMQCVDCLRVANECRQANRRRLLEALLAWFAQHPETISDADADALMLVFGPLAATLREEK
;
A
#
# COMPACT_ATOMS: atom_id res chain seq x y z
N MET A 1 -0.27 37.34 -18.87
CA MET A 1 0.13 37.87 -17.55
C MET A 1 1.61 37.56 -17.36
N SER A 2 2.45 38.60 -17.38
CA SER A 2 3.91 38.47 -17.30
C SER A 2 4.32 37.95 -15.91
N ALA A 3 5.22 36.95 -15.87
CA ALA A 3 5.76 36.43 -14.62
C ALA A 3 6.55 37.54 -13.90
N PRO A 4 6.47 37.64 -12.56
CA PRO A 4 7.27 38.61 -11.81
C PRO A 4 8.76 38.28 -11.98
N THR A 5 9.52 39.22 -12.53
CA THR A 5 10.98 39.13 -12.79
C THR A 5 11.84 39.36 -11.54
N GLY A 6 11.23 39.44 -10.36
CA GLY A 6 11.91 39.68 -9.09
C GLY A 6 12.13 38.40 -8.26
N PRO A 7 13.13 38.37 -7.36
CA PRO A 7 13.31 37.27 -6.43
C PRO A 7 12.04 37.08 -5.58
N HIS A 8 11.64 35.83 -5.36
CA HIS A 8 10.43 35.50 -4.59
C HIS A 8 10.50 36.20 -3.21
N PRO A 9 9.41 36.85 -2.72
CA PRO A 9 9.46 37.67 -1.50
C PRO A 9 10.06 36.95 -0.27
N ALA A 10 9.81 35.64 -0.16
CA ALA A 10 10.36 34.79 0.88
C ALA A 10 11.89 34.62 0.86
N LEU A 11 12.59 35.05 -0.19
CA LEU A 11 14.04 34.97 -0.39
C LEU A 11 14.75 36.32 -0.28
N VAL A 12 14.01 37.41 -0.09
CA VAL A 12 14.57 38.77 -0.06
C VAL A 12 15.38 39.02 1.22
N HIS A 13 14.95 38.44 2.34
CA HIS A 13 15.60 38.62 3.64
C HIS A 13 16.24 37.33 4.12
N ARG A 14 17.23 37.40 5.02
CA ARG A 14 17.83 36.24 5.69
C ARG A 14 16.76 35.41 6.43
N CYS A 15 16.85 34.08 6.40
CA CYS A 15 15.92 33.23 7.14
C CYS A 15 16.12 33.44 8.66
N PRO A 16 15.09 33.86 9.42
CA PRO A 16 15.24 34.15 10.85
C PRO A 16 15.45 32.90 11.70
N PHE A 17 15.23 31.70 11.15
CA PHE A 17 15.27 30.45 11.88
C PHE A 17 16.54 29.64 11.65
N CYS A 18 17.00 29.55 10.39
CA CYS A 18 18.18 28.77 10.03
C CYS A 18 19.36 29.63 9.55
N GLY A 19 19.22 30.95 9.50
CA GLY A 19 20.27 31.88 9.08
C GLY A 19 20.66 31.81 7.60
N ALA A 20 19.87 31.14 6.76
CA ALA A 20 20.14 31.08 5.32
C ALA A 20 20.06 32.48 4.69
N GLU A 21 21.06 32.82 3.90
CA GLU A 21 21.19 34.13 3.25
C GLU A 21 20.08 34.38 2.21
N PRO A 22 19.86 35.65 1.80
CA PRO A 22 18.97 35.96 0.69
C PRO A 22 19.28 35.13 -0.56
N GLY A 23 18.24 34.63 -1.23
CA GLY A 23 18.36 33.76 -2.41
C GLY A 23 18.80 32.30 -2.13
N GLN A 24 19.27 31.95 -0.93
CA GLN A 24 19.72 30.59 -0.60
C GLN A 24 18.59 29.71 -0.04
N PRO A 25 18.59 28.40 -0.34
CA PRO A 25 17.67 27.45 0.28
C PRO A 25 17.95 27.36 1.79
N CYS A 26 16.90 27.11 2.57
CA CYS A 26 17.07 26.85 4.00
C CYS A 26 17.84 25.55 4.23
N ARG A 27 18.70 25.54 5.25
CA ARG A 27 19.34 24.32 5.76
C ARG A 27 18.40 23.73 6.81
N THR A 28 17.60 22.74 6.43
CA THR A 28 16.77 22.02 7.40
C THR A 28 17.68 21.23 8.35
N HIS A 29 18.01 21.80 9.50
CA HIS A 29 18.52 21.00 10.60
C HIS A 29 17.33 20.23 11.17
N ARG A 30 17.25 18.95 10.83
CA ARG A 30 16.28 17.99 11.40
C ARG A 30 16.24 18.21 12.93
N GLY A 31 15.10 18.60 13.49
CA GLY A 31 14.92 18.58 14.95
C GLY A 31 14.13 19.70 15.63
N ARG A 32 13.51 20.67 14.94
CA ARG A 32 12.75 21.76 15.62
C ARG A 32 11.24 21.76 15.40
N GLY A 33 10.65 20.57 15.19
CA GLY A 33 9.19 20.40 15.18
C GLY A 33 8.50 20.82 13.89
N ARG A 34 7.30 20.24 13.69
CA ARG A 34 6.50 20.31 12.45
C ARG A 34 6.14 21.74 12.01
N GLU A 35 6.06 22.66 12.97
CA GLU A 35 5.68 24.06 12.75
C GLU A 35 6.78 24.88 12.04
N LEU A 36 8.05 24.53 12.26
CA LEU A 36 9.20 25.20 11.63
C LEU A 36 9.63 24.54 10.31
N ASP A 37 9.21 23.30 10.07
CA ASP A 37 9.50 22.59 8.83
C ASP A 37 8.75 23.20 7.63
N CYS A 38 7.47 23.55 7.78
CA CYS A 38 6.67 24.10 6.68
C CYS A 38 7.24 25.42 6.09
N PRO A 39 7.61 26.44 6.89
CA PRO A 39 8.25 27.65 6.37
C PRO A 39 9.58 27.39 5.67
N HIS A 40 10.41 26.48 6.21
CA HIS A 40 11.68 26.10 5.61
C HIS A 40 11.51 25.37 4.28
N SER A 41 10.60 24.38 4.22
CA SER A 41 10.30 23.66 2.97
C SER A 41 9.81 24.60 1.88
N ARG A 42 8.94 25.59 2.21
CA ARG A 42 8.48 26.59 1.24
C ARG A 42 9.63 27.43 0.70
N ARG A 43 10.57 27.82 1.55
CA ARG A 43 11.73 28.62 1.15
C ARG A 43 12.75 27.82 0.33
N ILE A 44 12.95 26.54 0.63
CA ILE A 44 13.74 25.61 -0.19
C ILE A 44 13.14 25.50 -1.59
N VAL A 45 11.83 25.22 -1.69
CA VAL A 45 11.14 25.13 -2.98
C VAL A 45 11.22 26.45 -3.76
N ALA A 46 11.16 27.61 -3.08
CA ALA A 46 11.33 28.90 -3.73
C ALA A 46 12.77 29.16 -4.19
N ALA A 47 13.79 28.66 -3.49
CA ALA A 47 15.20 28.88 -3.84
C ALA A 47 15.74 27.88 -4.88
N THR A 48 15.06 26.75 -5.09
CA THR A 48 15.51 25.67 -5.98
C THR A 48 14.71 25.66 -7.28
N PRO A 49 15.29 26.09 -8.43
CA PRO A 49 14.59 26.16 -9.71
C PRO A 49 13.99 24.82 -10.17
N GLU A 50 14.66 23.70 -9.89
CA GLU A 50 14.16 22.36 -10.18
C GLU A 50 12.87 22.06 -9.41
N LEU A 51 12.82 22.38 -8.12
CA LEU A 51 11.61 22.23 -7.31
C LEU A 51 10.51 23.20 -7.73
N GLN A 52 10.85 24.40 -8.19
CA GLN A 52 9.88 25.31 -8.80
C GLN A 52 9.33 24.76 -10.11
N ALA A 53 10.17 24.17 -10.97
CA ALA A 53 9.76 23.53 -12.21
C ALA A 53 8.87 22.32 -11.91
N ILE A 54 9.24 21.47 -10.95
CA ILE A 54 8.42 20.36 -10.45
C ILE A 54 7.10 20.88 -9.86
N LYS A 55 7.09 21.98 -9.11
CA LYS A 55 5.85 22.57 -8.56
C LYS A 55 4.97 23.19 -9.64
N LYS A 56 5.57 23.82 -10.66
CA LYS A 56 4.86 24.39 -11.82
C LYS A 56 4.31 23.27 -12.70
N LEU A 57 5.04 22.17 -12.82
CA LEU A 57 4.56 20.90 -13.36
C LEU A 57 3.54 20.24 -12.43
N ALA A 58 3.57 20.40 -11.11
CA ALA A 58 2.59 19.84 -10.18
C ALA A 58 1.30 20.68 -10.08
N GLY A 59 1.32 21.94 -10.56
CA GLY A 59 0.14 22.68 -10.97
C GLY A 59 -0.49 22.13 -12.26
N SER A 60 0.01 21.01 -12.81
CA SER A 60 -0.60 20.31 -13.92
C SER A 60 -1.83 19.56 -13.45
N ARG A 61 -2.93 19.86 -14.13
CA ARG A 61 -3.78 18.86 -14.75
C ARG A 61 -3.53 17.40 -14.32
N ALA A 62 -4.46 16.85 -13.54
CA ALA A 62 -4.56 15.41 -13.29
C ALA A 62 -5.63 14.81 -14.18
N ASP A 63 -5.48 13.53 -14.52
CA ASP A 63 -6.55 12.80 -15.18
C ASP A 63 -7.57 12.32 -14.14
N ALA A 64 -8.82 12.28 -14.55
CA ALA A 64 -9.96 11.91 -13.73
C ALA A 64 -10.88 10.99 -14.53
N LEU A 65 -11.09 9.79 -14.03
CA LEU A 65 -11.95 8.78 -14.63
C LEU A 65 -13.33 8.84 -13.98
N CYS A 66 -14.40 9.03 -14.77
CA CYS A 66 -15.76 8.94 -14.26
C CYS A 66 -16.07 7.53 -13.78
N CYS A 67 -16.48 7.37 -12.52
CA CYS A 67 -16.80 6.06 -11.94
C CYS A 67 -18.10 5.45 -12.49
N GLU A 68 -18.96 6.25 -13.12
CA GLU A 68 -20.25 5.79 -13.65
C GLU A 68 -20.16 5.33 -15.10
N CYS A 69 -19.43 6.06 -15.95
CA CYS A 69 -19.38 5.79 -17.39
C CYS A 69 -17.97 5.52 -17.95
N GLY A 70 -16.93 5.58 -17.12
CA GLY A 70 -15.55 5.37 -17.55
C GLY A 70 -14.97 6.48 -18.44
N ASN A 71 -15.67 7.61 -18.63
CA ASN A 71 -15.13 8.71 -19.42
C ASN A 71 -13.93 9.37 -18.70
N LEU A 72 -12.79 9.37 -19.37
CA LEU A 72 -11.56 10.02 -18.91
C LEU A 72 -11.60 11.51 -19.25
N ARG A 73 -11.22 12.35 -18.29
CA ARG A 73 -11.06 13.80 -18.50
C ARG A 73 -9.87 14.34 -17.72
N THR A 74 -9.34 15.46 -18.16
CA THR A 74 -8.26 16.14 -17.44
C THR A 74 -8.81 17.32 -16.63
N VAL A 75 -8.47 17.39 -15.35
CA VAL A 75 -8.95 18.38 -14.38
C VAL A 75 -7.80 19.07 -13.65
N SER A 76 -7.98 20.31 -13.22
CA SER A 76 -6.94 20.99 -12.43
C SER A 76 -6.76 20.32 -11.07
N THR A 77 -5.52 20.07 -10.66
CA THR A 77 -5.16 19.56 -9.32
C THR A 77 -5.46 20.54 -8.19
N ASP A 78 -5.70 21.81 -8.53
CA ASP A 78 -6.17 22.85 -7.61
C ASP A 78 -7.67 22.75 -7.32
N TYR A 79 -8.41 21.95 -8.10
CA TYR A 79 -9.82 21.71 -7.84
C TYR A 79 -9.98 20.78 -6.63
N ARG A 80 -9.75 21.29 -5.42
CA ARG A 80 -9.89 20.54 -4.16
C ARG A 80 -11.07 21.09 -3.36
N ARG A 81 -12.16 20.35 -3.32
CA ARG A 81 -13.31 20.68 -2.46
C ARG A 81 -13.29 19.77 -1.26
N VAL A 82 -12.59 20.18 -0.21
CA VAL A 82 -12.45 19.39 1.04
C VAL A 82 -13.80 19.11 1.71
N SER A 83 -14.82 19.95 1.44
CA SER A 83 -16.20 19.77 1.91
C SER A 83 -17.06 18.84 1.04
N ASP A 84 -16.54 18.34 -0.08
CA ASP A 84 -17.24 17.38 -0.92
C ASP A 84 -17.22 16.01 -0.21
N PRO A 85 -18.37 15.35 -0.02
CA PRO A 85 -18.42 14.04 0.61
C PRO A 85 -17.67 12.96 -0.18
N ASN A 86 -17.45 13.17 -1.49
CA ASN A 86 -16.60 12.30 -2.30
C ASN A 86 -15.11 12.64 -2.21
N TYR A 87 -14.73 13.78 -1.61
CA TYR A 87 -13.34 14.17 -1.50
C TYR A 87 -12.56 13.24 -0.58
N SER A 88 -11.55 12.63 -1.15
CA SER A 88 -10.63 11.77 -0.44
C SER A 88 -9.22 12.01 -1.00
N TYR A 89 -8.30 12.38 -0.11
CA TYR A 89 -6.93 12.75 -0.45
C TYR A 89 -6.02 12.26 0.67
N ASN A 90 -5.08 11.37 0.32
CA ASN A 90 -4.02 10.80 1.17
C ASN A 90 -4.36 10.83 2.68
N ALA A 91 -4.81 9.70 3.23
CA ALA A 91 -5.41 9.47 4.56
C ALA A 91 -4.65 9.95 5.83
N VAL A 92 -3.83 10.99 5.74
CA VAL A 92 -3.12 11.67 6.81
C VAL A 92 -4.07 12.66 7.48
N GLY A 93 -4.92 12.17 8.39
CA GLY A 93 -5.62 13.05 9.36
C GLY A 93 -7.12 12.82 9.57
N GLY A 94 -7.66 11.64 9.26
CA GLY A 94 -8.98 11.22 9.78
C GLY A 94 -10.20 12.01 9.31
N ARG A 95 -10.11 12.73 8.18
CA ARG A 95 -11.25 13.51 7.63
C ARG A 95 -11.85 12.94 6.34
N ALA A 96 -11.32 11.85 5.80
CA ALA A 96 -11.83 11.26 4.57
C ALA A 96 -12.89 10.19 4.93
N THR A 97 -14.15 10.46 4.59
CA THR A 97 -15.28 9.53 4.81
C THR A 97 -15.23 8.31 3.88
N ASN A 98 -14.46 8.37 2.79
CA ASN A 98 -14.37 7.32 1.76
C ASN A 98 -13.04 6.55 1.79
N GLY A 99 -12.44 6.44 2.97
CA GLY A 99 -11.17 5.76 3.14
C GLY A 99 -9.99 6.52 2.55
N TRP A 100 -9.16 5.82 1.79
CA TRP A 100 -7.89 6.34 1.26
C TRP A 100 -7.89 6.54 -0.26
N ARG A 101 -8.99 6.21 -0.93
CA ARG A 101 -9.09 6.33 -2.40
C ARG A 101 -8.89 7.78 -2.82
N HIS A 102 -8.38 8.02 -4.02
CA HIS A 102 -8.31 9.37 -4.58
C HIS A 102 -9.57 9.67 -5.39
N THR A 103 -10.66 10.10 -4.74
CA THR A 103 -11.92 10.42 -5.42
C THR A 103 -12.43 11.83 -5.17
N GLN A 104 -13.29 12.32 -6.06
CA GLN A 104 -13.97 13.61 -5.93
C GLN A 104 -15.22 13.69 -6.82
N THR A 105 -16.15 14.61 -6.51
CA THR A 105 -17.29 14.93 -7.39
C THR A 105 -16.89 15.96 -8.45
N LEU A 106 -17.01 15.58 -9.72
CA LEU A 106 -16.75 16.42 -10.88
C LEU A 106 -17.93 16.35 -11.86
N LYS A 107 -18.14 17.40 -12.67
CA LYS A 107 -19.10 17.30 -13.78
C LYS A 107 -18.51 16.34 -14.82
N CYS A 108 -19.28 15.35 -15.26
CA CYS A 108 -18.89 14.48 -16.36
C CYS A 108 -19.48 15.03 -17.67
N ASP A 109 -18.65 15.19 -18.69
CA ASP A 109 -19.11 15.73 -19.98
C ASP A 109 -19.95 14.68 -20.73
N ALA A 110 -19.70 13.39 -20.53
CA ALA A 110 -20.48 12.29 -21.11
C ALA A 110 -21.81 12.04 -20.37
N CYS A 111 -21.82 12.08 -19.03
CA CYS A 111 -23.07 11.90 -18.26
C CYS A 111 -23.93 13.17 -18.20
N GLY A 112 -23.37 14.34 -18.48
CA GLY A 112 -24.04 15.64 -18.32
C GLY A 112 -24.17 16.13 -16.87
N GLU A 113 -24.02 15.24 -15.89
CA GLU A 113 -24.24 15.48 -14.46
C GLU A 113 -22.96 15.49 -13.62
N ARG A 114 -23.09 15.86 -12.34
CA ARG A 114 -21.99 15.76 -11.35
C ARG A 114 -21.91 14.33 -10.84
N THR A 115 -20.80 13.64 -11.13
CA THR A 115 -20.56 12.24 -10.75
C THR A 115 -19.26 12.08 -9.98
N ARG A 116 -19.10 10.93 -9.32
CA ARG A 116 -17.85 10.56 -8.65
C ARG A 116 -16.78 10.22 -9.70
N HIS A 117 -15.58 10.72 -9.50
CA HIS A 117 -14.43 10.45 -10.36
C HIS A 117 -13.24 9.96 -9.53
N ALA A 118 -12.48 9.00 -10.09
CA ALA A 118 -11.18 8.58 -9.60
C ALA A 118 -10.10 9.50 -10.17
N LEU A 119 -9.34 10.17 -9.30
CA LEU A 119 -8.23 11.04 -9.67
C LEU A 119 -6.97 10.21 -9.88
N ILE A 120 -6.45 10.22 -11.09
CA ILE A 120 -5.26 9.49 -11.49
C ILE A 120 -4.06 10.40 -11.31
N LYS A 121 -3.13 9.99 -10.44
CA LYS A 121 -1.88 10.72 -10.26
C LYS A 121 -0.97 10.48 -11.49
N PRO A 122 -0.34 11.52 -12.04
CA PRO A 122 0.64 11.33 -13.10
C PRO A 122 1.82 10.49 -12.60
N SER A 123 2.22 9.50 -13.41
CA SER A 123 3.40 8.67 -13.15
C SER A 123 4.67 9.52 -13.08
N GLY A 124 5.53 9.27 -12.09
CA GLY A 124 6.81 9.97 -11.93
C GLY A 124 6.75 11.32 -11.20
N GLY A 125 5.59 11.70 -10.66
CA GLY A 125 5.48 12.84 -9.75
C GLY A 125 6.17 12.58 -8.39
N PRO A 126 6.52 13.63 -7.62
CA PRO A 126 7.09 13.49 -6.28
C PRO A 126 6.12 12.90 -5.24
N SER A 127 4.86 12.70 -5.60
CA SER A 127 3.85 12.04 -4.79
C SER A 127 3.83 10.54 -5.08
N ASP A 128 3.74 9.73 -4.02
CA ASP A 128 3.58 8.27 -4.08
C ASP A 128 2.45 7.87 -5.06
N PRO A 129 2.78 7.30 -6.23
CA PRO A 129 1.81 6.96 -7.27
C PRO A 129 0.94 5.78 -6.86
N ASP A 130 1.43 4.90 -5.99
CA ASP A 130 0.79 3.62 -5.64
C ASP A 130 0.20 3.63 -4.22
N TRP A 131 -0.12 4.82 -3.69
CA TRP A 131 -0.63 4.97 -2.33
C TRP A 131 -1.90 4.13 -2.08
N ASP A 132 -2.79 4.06 -3.07
CA ASP A 132 -4.10 3.41 -2.92
C ASP A 132 -3.95 1.90 -2.85
N GLU A 133 -3.09 1.35 -3.71
CA GLU A 133 -2.68 -0.04 -3.79
C GLU A 133 -1.94 -0.46 -2.52
N ARG A 134 -1.01 0.38 -2.03
CA ARG A 134 -0.30 0.14 -0.76
C ARG A 134 -1.24 0.09 0.43
N CYS A 135 -2.18 1.04 0.52
CA CYS A 135 -3.19 1.04 1.57
C CYS A 135 -4.10 -0.19 1.47
N GLN A 136 -4.54 -0.55 0.25
CA GLN A 136 -5.37 -1.74 0.03
C GLN A 136 -4.63 -3.01 0.45
N ARG A 137 -3.39 -3.20 -0.01
CA ARG A 137 -2.54 -4.32 0.39
C ARG A 137 -2.38 -4.38 1.90
N TYR A 138 -2.15 -3.24 2.55
CA TYR A 138 -1.98 -3.14 4.00
C TYR A 138 -3.24 -3.54 4.78
N VAL A 139 -4.42 -3.02 4.42
CA VAL A 139 -5.66 -3.39 5.15
C VAL A 139 -6.04 -4.85 4.93
N LEU A 140 -5.72 -5.41 3.76
CA LEU A 140 -6.01 -6.79 3.36
C LEU A 140 -4.95 -7.79 3.84
N GLY A 141 -4.14 -7.44 4.83
CA GLY A 141 -3.24 -8.38 5.51
C GLY A 141 -1.75 -8.19 5.20
N GLY A 142 -1.37 -7.35 4.23
CA GLY A 142 0.03 -7.06 3.92
C GLY A 142 0.71 -6.14 4.96
N GLU A 143 2.04 -6.07 4.88
CA GLU A 143 2.88 -5.21 5.71
C GLU A 143 3.00 -3.79 5.16
N TRP A 144 3.28 -2.81 6.04
CA TRP A 144 3.50 -1.42 5.64
C TRP A 144 4.99 -1.12 5.46
N GLU A 145 5.37 -0.69 4.26
CA GLU A 145 6.77 -0.45 3.89
C GLU A 145 7.32 0.93 4.38
N GLY A 146 6.48 1.76 5.01
CA GLY A 146 6.85 3.11 5.44
C GLY A 146 7.11 3.26 6.94
N LYS A 147 7.82 4.32 7.34
CA LYS A 147 8.11 4.62 8.76
C LYS A 147 6.85 4.86 9.60
N TYR A 148 5.80 5.41 8.99
CA TYR A 148 4.57 5.79 9.67
C TYR A 148 3.39 5.07 9.01
N PRO A 149 2.95 3.91 9.54
CA PRO A 149 1.76 3.24 9.06
C PRO A 149 0.51 4.08 9.37
N PRO A 150 -0.47 4.12 8.47
CA PRO A 150 -1.79 4.63 8.81
C PRO A 150 -2.50 3.67 9.79
N ASP A 151 -3.54 4.18 10.44
CA ASP A 151 -4.43 3.36 11.28
C ASP A 151 -5.09 2.25 10.44
N ARG A 152 -4.68 1.01 10.67
CA ARG A 152 -5.05 -0.14 9.85
C ARG A 152 -6.50 -0.53 10.08
N GLU A 153 -6.92 -0.59 11.33
CA GLU A 153 -8.24 -1.03 11.76
C GLU A 153 -9.31 -0.07 11.28
N ARG A 154 -9.08 1.24 11.41
CA ARG A 154 -9.99 2.25 10.87
C ARG A 154 -10.13 2.13 9.35
N LEU A 155 -9.00 2.07 8.62
CA LEU A 155 -9.03 1.93 7.16
C LEU A 155 -9.74 0.63 6.75
N ARG A 156 -9.44 -0.48 7.42
CA ARG A 156 -10.08 -1.77 7.15
C ARG A 156 -11.60 -1.70 7.31
N ALA A 157 -12.09 -1.09 8.40
CA ALA A 157 -13.52 -0.88 8.61
C ALA A 157 -14.13 -0.02 7.48
N GLU A 158 -13.48 1.09 7.12
CA GLU A 158 -13.90 1.96 6.02
C GLU A 158 -13.93 1.23 4.66
N TYR A 159 -13.05 0.26 4.44
CA TYR A 159 -12.99 -0.50 3.19
C TYR A 159 -14.03 -1.60 3.12
N PHE A 160 -14.21 -2.36 4.20
CA PHE A 160 -15.23 -3.41 4.23
C PHE A 160 -16.65 -2.84 4.23
N ALA A 161 -16.85 -1.61 4.69
CA ALA A 161 -18.15 -0.93 4.59
C ALA A 161 -18.53 -0.53 3.15
N GLN A 162 -17.61 -0.57 2.17
CA GLN A 162 -17.87 -0.07 0.81
C GLN A 162 -18.48 -1.11 -0.14
N PHE A 163 -18.30 -2.41 0.13
CA PHE A 163 -18.76 -3.46 -0.76
C PHE A 163 -19.31 -4.64 0.04
N PRO A 164 -20.42 -5.25 -0.41
CA PRO A 164 -20.84 -6.53 0.12
C PRO A 164 -19.72 -7.55 -0.11
N ARG A 165 -19.51 -8.42 0.88
CA ARG A 165 -18.43 -9.40 0.90
C ARG A 165 -19.04 -10.79 0.83
N ASN A 166 -18.47 -11.64 -0.01
CA ASN A 166 -18.82 -13.04 -0.05
C ASN A 166 -18.61 -13.67 1.35
N PRO A 167 -19.69 -14.09 2.06
CA PRO A 167 -19.60 -14.71 3.38
C PRO A 167 -19.07 -16.15 3.32
N GLU A 168 -19.17 -16.80 2.15
CA GLU A 168 -18.76 -18.18 1.89
C GLU A 168 -17.26 -18.31 1.54
N LEU A 169 -16.46 -17.26 1.78
CA LEU A 169 -15.02 -17.34 1.58
C LEU A 169 -14.34 -18.19 2.66
N ARG A 170 -13.57 -19.17 2.22
CA ARG A 170 -12.67 -19.93 3.11
C ARG A 170 -11.46 -19.08 3.48
N HIS A 171 -11.53 -18.52 4.68
CA HIS A 171 -10.51 -17.67 5.27
C HIS A 171 -9.42 -18.45 6.00
N ARG A 172 -8.24 -17.84 6.11
CA ARG A 172 -7.11 -18.33 6.92
C ARG A 172 -6.94 -17.43 8.13
N TYR A 173 -6.48 -17.98 9.23
CA TYR A 173 -6.16 -17.24 10.46
C TYR A 173 -4.88 -17.81 11.09
N TRP A 174 -4.24 -17.02 11.94
CA TRP A 174 -3.11 -17.49 12.73
C TRP A 174 -3.63 -18.38 13.86
N ILE A 175 -3.20 -19.65 13.90
CA ILE A 175 -3.69 -20.64 14.88
C ILE A 175 -3.50 -20.15 16.32
N ASN A 176 -2.38 -19.50 16.62
CA ASN A 176 -2.12 -18.98 17.97
C ASN A 176 -3.08 -17.87 18.38
N GLU A 177 -3.44 -16.97 17.46
CA GLU A 177 -4.40 -15.89 17.73
C GLU A 177 -5.82 -16.44 17.87
N ALA A 178 -6.20 -17.37 16.99
CA ALA A 178 -7.48 -18.06 17.07
C ALA A 178 -7.63 -18.86 18.36
N GLN A 179 -6.57 -19.57 18.78
CA GLN A 179 -6.58 -20.32 20.04
C GLN A 179 -6.71 -19.38 21.24
N THR A 180 -5.95 -18.28 21.24
CA THR A 180 -6.04 -17.27 22.31
C THR A 180 -7.46 -16.71 22.42
N ALA A 181 -8.10 -16.41 21.29
CA ALA A 181 -9.49 -15.97 21.24
C ALA A 181 -10.45 -17.06 21.76
N TRP A 182 -10.26 -18.31 21.33
CA TRP A 182 -11.07 -19.46 21.74
C TRP A 182 -11.02 -19.70 23.25
N ASP A 183 -9.81 -19.70 23.82
CA ASP A 183 -9.54 -19.91 25.24
C ASP A 183 -10.12 -18.78 26.09
N ALA A 184 -10.13 -17.55 25.57
CA ALA A 184 -10.78 -16.39 26.18
C ALA A 184 -12.33 -16.42 26.06
N GLY A 185 -12.90 -17.44 25.44
CA GLY A 185 -14.35 -17.58 25.24
C GLY A 185 -14.88 -16.80 24.03
N HIS A 186 -14.02 -16.13 23.27
CA HIS A 186 -14.41 -15.52 22.01
C HIS A 186 -14.64 -16.60 20.94
N ARG A 187 -15.66 -16.39 20.10
CA ARG A 187 -16.04 -17.31 19.01
C ARG A 187 -15.93 -16.67 17.64
N ALA A 188 -15.10 -15.64 17.54
CA ALA A 188 -14.75 -14.99 16.29
C ALA A 188 -13.25 -14.68 16.30
N VAL A 189 -12.64 -14.67 15.12
CA VAL A 189 -11.24 -14.31 14.92
C VAL A 189 -11.12 -13.42 13.68
N THR A 190 -10.09 -12.58 13.69
CA THR A 190 -9.67 -11.84 12.50
C THR A 190 -8.84 -12.77 11.61
N ALA A 191 -9.35 -13.02 10.40
CA ALA A 191 -8.61 -13.71 9.36
C ALA A 191 -7.35 -12.91 8.96
N VAL A 192 -6.39 -13.57 8.30
CA VAL A 192 -5.16 -12.95 7.82
C VAL A 192 -5.44 -11.80 6.85
N CYS A 193 -6.51 -11.88 6.06
CA CYS A 193 -6.95 -10.78 5.19
C CYS A 193 -7.65 -9.63 5.93
N GLY A 194 -7.86 -9.75 7.23
CA GLY A 194 -8.56 -8.77 8.06
C GLY A 194 -10.06 -9.01 8.23
N ALA A 195 -10.69 -9.89 7.46
CA ALA A 195 -12.10 -10.22 7.63
C ALA A 195 -12.36 -10.84 9.01
N THR A 196 -13.51 -10.55 9.62
CA THR A 196 -13.93 -11.25 10.85
C THR A 196 -14.67 -12.52 10.45
N MET A 197 -14.32 -13.65 11.06
CA MET A 197 -14.95 -14.94 10.79
C MET A 197 -15.29 -15.67 12.08
N PRO A 198 -16.40 -16.44 12.11
CA PRO A 198 -16.76 -17.24 13.27
C PRO A 198 -15.81 -18.42 13.46
N LEU A 199 -15.52 -18.75 14.72
CA LEU A 199 -14.84 -19.99 15.11
C LEU A 199 -15.91 -21.03 15.48
N GLN A 200 -16.11 -22.00 14.60
CA GLN A 200 -17.10 -23.07 14.79
C GLN A 200 -16.59 -24.24 15.64
N ARG A 201 -15.27 -24.36 15.80
CA ARG A 201 -14.61 -25.46 16.53
C ARG A 201 -13.27 -25.01 17.10
N ASP A 202 -12.75 -25.83 18.01
CA ASP A 202 -11.41 -25.64 18.58
C ASP A 202 -10.35 -25.54 17.45
N PRO A 203 -9.62 -24.42 17.35
CA PRO A 203 -8.62 -24.19 16.30
C PRO A 203 -7.52 -25.25 16.23
N ARG A 204 -7.14 -25.88 17.36
CA ARG A 204 -6.10 -26.92 17.42
C ARG A 204 -6.59 -28.33 17.12
N SER A 205 -7.90 -28.52 16.96
CA SER A 205 -8.44 -29.83 16.57
C SER A 205 -8.11 -30.23 15.12
N ILE A 206 -7.67 -29.26 14.30
CA ILE A 206 -7.33 -29.44 12.88
C ILE A 206 -5.81 -29.32 12.74
N CYS A 207 -5.08 -30.34 13.17
CA CYS A 207 -3.62 -30.40 13.00
C CYS A 207 -3.20 -31.39 11.92
N ASP A 208 -4.03 -31.63 10.91
CA ASP A 208 -3.72 -32.59 9.86
C ASP A 208 -3.60 -31.87 8.51
N GLN A 209 -2.44 -31.22 8.31
CA GLN A 209 -1.74 -31.13 7.02
C GLN A 209 -0.45 -30.31 7.22
N GLU A 210 0.69 -31.00 7.23
CA GLU A 210 2.02 -30.39 7.14
C GLU A 210 2.14 -29.69 5.78
N SER A 211 1.66 -28.46 5.69
CA SER A 211 1.91 -27.61 4.52
C SER A 211 3.37 -27.18 4.56
N SER A 212 4.10 -27.41 3.46
CA SER A 212 5.49 -26.96 3.34
C SER A 212 5.62 -25.46 3.65
N PRO A 213 6.52 -25.06 4.58
CA PRO A 213 6.65 -23.67 5.03
C PRO A 213 7.27 -22.74 3.97
N THR A 214 7.69 -23.28 2.83
CA THR A 214 8.35 -22.54 1.75
C THR A 214 7.65 -22.69 0.41
N GLU A 215 6.76 -23.66 0.23
CA GLU A 215 6.07 -23.92 -1.04
C GLU A 215 4.88 -22.97 -1.22
N LEU A 216 4.82 -22.31 -2.39
CA LEU A 216 3.70 -21.43 -2.69
C LEU A 216 2.44 -22.26 -2.89
N GLU A 217 1.36 -21.86 -2.25
CA GLU A 217 0.07 -22.49 -2.46
C GLU A 217 -0.54 -22.02 -3.77
N ARG A 218 -1.16 -22.97 -4.46
CA ARG A 218 -2.02 -22.67 -5.60
C ARG A 218 -3.46 -22.52 -5.12
N PRO A 219 -4.26 -21.65 -5.76
CA PRO A 219 -5.70 -21.63 -5.52
C PRO A 219 -6.30 -23.02 -5.72
N ALA A 220 -7.21 -23.41 -4.84
CA ALA A 220 -8.05 -24.58 -5.08
C ALA A 220 -8.95 -24.36 -6.31
N GLU A 221 -9.36 -25.45 -6.96
CA GLU A 221 -10.39 -25.40 -7.99
C GLU A 221 -11.69 -24.84 -7.40
N ILE A 222 -12.36 -23.99 -8.17
CA ILE A 222 -13.60 -23.33 -7.77
C ILE A 222 -14.75 -24.19 -8.29
N ASP A 223 -15.68 -24.52 -7.40
CA ASP A 223 -16.96 -25.11 -7.78
C ASP A 223 -17.90 -23.98 -8.22
N TRP A 224 -18.14 -23.87 -9.53
CA TRP A 224 -19.01 -22.85 -10.12
C TRP A 224 -20.49 -23.24 -10.11
N GLU A 225 -20.81 -24.49 -9.76
CA GLU A 225 -22.19 -25.01 -9.82
C GLU A 225 -22.93 -24.80 -8.50
N THR A 226 -22.19 -24.64 -7.39
CA THR A 226 -22.76 -24.43 -6.06
C THR A 226 -22.79 -22.94 -5.71
N GLU A 227 -23.97 -22.34 -5.82
CA GLU A 227 -24.22 -20.96 -5.44
C GLU A 227 -25.06 -20.86 -4.15
N PHE A 228 -24.78 -19.84 -3.35
CA PHE A 228 -25.41 -19.54 -2.07
C PHE A 228 -26.04 -18.15 -2.14
N GLU A 229 -27.33 -18.07 -1.86
CA GLU A 229 -28.05 -16.81 -1.73
C GLU A 229 -27.81 -16.22 -0.33
N ASP A 230 -27.33 -14.97 -0.29
CA ASP A 230 -27.20 -14.22 0.97
C ASP A 230 -28.52 -13.50 1.28
N PRO A 231 -29.25 -13.91 2.32
CA PRO A 231 -30.55 -13.33 2.66
C PRO A 231 -30.46 -11.87 3.12
N GLU A 232 -29.28 -11.37 3.51
CA GLU A 232 -29.10 -9.98 3.94
C GLU A 232 -28.90 -9.02 2.76
N THR A 233 -28.27 -9.50 1.67
CA THR A 233 -27.87 -8.65 0.55
C THR A 233 -28.58 -8.97 -0.77
N ASP A 234 -29.36 -10.07 -0.84
CA ASP A 234 -30.00 -10.57 -2.07
C ASP A 234 -28.97 -10.90 -3.18
N MET A 235 -27.72 -11.14 -2.78
CA MET A 235 -26.62 -11.47 -3.68
C MET A 235 -26.32 -12.97 -3.66
N TRP A 236 -25.83 -13.46 -4.79
CA TRP A 236 -25.41 -14.85 -4.96
C TRP A 236 -23.89 -14.96 -4.86
N TRP A 237 -23.43 -15.95 -4.11
CA TRP A 237 -22.03 -16.18 -3.78
C TRP A 237 -21.64 -17.63 -4.04
N ILE A 238 -20.34 -17.86 -4.21
CA ILE A 238 -19.76 -19.20 -4.37
C ILE A 238 -18.78 -19.49 -3.24
N ASP A 239 -18.66 -20.75 -2.82
CA ASP A 239 -17.60 -21.17 -1.90
C ASP A 239 -16.26 -21.18 -2.64
N MET A 240 -15.33 -20.35 -2.18
CA MET A 240 -13.98 -20.33 -2.70
C MET A 240 -12.96 -19.95 -1.64
N GLN A 241 -11.69 -20.24 -1.91
CA GLN A 241 -10.60 -19.73 -1.06
C GLN A 241 -10.56 -18.20 -1.09
N CYS A 242 -10.39 -17.58 0.08
CA CYS A 242 -10.16 -16.15 0.15
C CYS A 242 -8.83 -15.80 -0.53
N VAL A 243 -8.90 -15.15 -1.69
CA VAL A 243 -7.74 -14.74 -2.50
C VAL A 243 -6.77 -13.84 -1.73
N ASP A 244 -7.28 -12.99 -0.84
CA ASP A 244 -6.46 -12.13 0.01
C ASP A 244 -5.69 -12.94 1.06
N CYS A 245 -6.32 -13.94 1.68
CA CYS A 245 -5.66 -14.84 2.61
C CYS A 245 -4.58 -15.67 1.90
N LEU A 246 -4.87 -16.14 0.68
CA LEU A 246 -3.93 -16.87 -0.16
C LEU A 246 -2.71 -16.00 -0.54
N ARG A 247 -2.94 -14.74 -0.93
CA ARG A 247 -1.89 -13.77 -1.21
C ARG A 247 -0.97 -13.60 0.00
N VAL A 248 -1.52 -13.31 1.17
CA VAL A 248 -0.71 -13.07 2.37
C VAL A 248 0.04 -14.33 2.79
N ALA A 249 -0.59 -15.50 2.73
CA ALA A 249 0.07 -16.77 3.00
C ALA A 249 1.29 -16.99 2.07
N ASN A 250 1.13 -16.72 0.78
CA ASN A 250 2.21 -16.83 -0.20
C ASN A 250 3.31 -15.77 -0.01
N GLU A 251 2.96 -14.54 0.33
CA GLU A 251 3.94 -13.50 0.71
C GLU A 251 4.77 -13.96 1.93
N CYS A 252 4.13 -14.51 2.97
CA CYS A 252 4.83 -15.04 4.14
C CYS A 252 5.76 -16.20 3.77
N ARG A 253 5.31 -17.16 2.94
CA ARG A 253 6.15 -18.29 2.50
C ARG A 253 7.31 -17.84 1.62
N GLN A 254 7.11 -16.83 0.77
CA GLN A 254 8.19 -16.25 -0.02
C GLN A 254 9.23 -15.55 0.87
N ALA A 255 8.78 -14.76 1.85
CA ALA A 255 9.66 -14.12 2.83
C ALA A 255 10.45 -15.16 3.64
N ASN A 256 9.77 -16.22 4.11
CA ASN A 256 10.41 -17.31 4.84
C ASN A 256 11.43 -18.06 3.97
N ARG A 257 11.11 -18.33 2.70
CA ARG A 257 12.05 -18.94 1.74
C ARG A 257 13.32 -18.10 1.60
N ARG A 258 13.20 -16.78 1.46
CA ARG A 258 14.35 -15.85 1.38
C ARG A 258 15.18 -15.87 2.66
N ARG A 259 14.52 -15.80 3.83
CA ARG A 259 15.18 -15.83 5.14
C ARG A 259 15.93 -17.15 5.39
N LEU A 260 15.32 -18.28 5.03
CA LEU A 260 15.97 -19.59 5.15
C LEU A 260 17.16 -19.71 4.20
N LEU A 261 17.03 -19.24 2.96
CA LEU A 261 18.14 -19.21 2.01
C LEU A 261 19.30 -18.34 2.52
N GLU A 262 19.00 -17.15 3.04
CA GLU A 262 20.01 -16.27 3.65
C GLU A 262 20.72 -16.95 4.83
N ALA A 263 19.97 -17.59 5.73
CA ALA A 263 20.53 -18.30 6.87
C ALA A 263 21.42 -19.48 6.43
N LEU A 264 21.00 -20.25 5.42
CA LEU A 264 21.79 -21.34 4.86
C LEU A 264 23.08 -20.83 4.21
N LEU A 265 23.00 -19.78 3.38
CA LEU A 265 24.16 -19.18 2.74
C LEU A 265 25.15 -18.63 3.79
N ALA A 266 24.66 -17.96 4.83
CA ALA A 266 25.50 -17.45 5.90
C ALA A 266 26.17 -18.57 6.70
N TRP A 267 25.46 -19.67 6.96
CA TRP A 267 26.00 -20.81 7.68
C TRP A 267 27.08 -21.53 6.88
N PHE A 268 26.84 -21.80 5.60
CA PHE A 268 27.81 -22.42 4.69
C PHE A 268 29.02 -21.54 4.41
N ALA A 269 28.85 -20.21 4.38
CA ALA A 269 29.98 -19.28 4.29
C ALA A 269 30.92 -19.36 5.52
N GLN A 270 30.40 -19.76 6.69
CA GLN A 270 31.18 -19.95 7.92
C GLN A 270 31.78 -21.35 8.04
N HIS A 271 31.19 -22.35 7.38
CA HIS A 271 31.58 -23.76 7.48
C HIS A 271 31.78 -24.39 6.08
N PRO A 272 32.64 -23.81 5.21
CA PRO A 272 32.82 -24.30 3.84
C PRO A 272 33.32 -25.75 3.79
N GLU A 273 34.03 -26.22 4.82
CA GLU A 273 34.53 -27.60 4.95
C GLU A 273 33.42 -28.66 5.04
N THR A 274 32.19 -28.25 5.31
CA THR A 274 31.03 -29.16 5.41
C THR A 274 30.40 -29.47 4.05
N ILE A 275 30.82 -28.76 2.99
CA ILE A 275 30.33 -28.94 1.63
C ILE A 275 31.24 -29.96 0.93
N SER A 276 30.65 -31.02 0.36
CA SER A 276 31.41 -31.98 -0.43
C SER A 276 31.90 -31.35 -1.73
N ASP A 277 32.99 -31.85 -2.31
CA ASP A 277 33.50 -31.34 -3.60
C ASP A 277 32.41 -31.39 -4.70
N ALA A 278 31.59 -32.45 -4.70
CA ALA A 278 30.49 -32.59 -5.66
C ALA A 278 29.39 -31.54 -5.47
N ASP A 279 29.04 -31.21 -4.23
CA ASP A 279 28.07 -30.15 -3.93
C ASP A 279 28.66 -28.77 -4.21
N ALA A 280 29.94 -28.56 -3.94
CA ALA A 280 30.65 -27.33 -4.26
C ALA A 280 30.65 -27.07 -5.77
N ASP A 281 30.95 -28.09 -6.59
CA ASP A 281 30.85 -28.00 -8.05
C ASP A 281 29.44 -27.65 -8.51
N ALA A 282 28.40 -28.29 -7.93
CA ALA A 282 27.01 -27.99 -8.24
C ALA A 282 26.61 -26.55 -7.87
N LEU A 283 27.04 -26.06 -6.70
CA LEU A 283 26.79 -24.68 -6.27
C LEU A 283 27.51 -23.68 -7.18
N MET A 284 28.74 -23.98 -7.60
CA MET A 284 29.49 -23.13 -8.53
C MET A 284 28.82 -23.03 -9.91
N LEU A 285 28.21 -24.12 -10.40
CA LEU A 285 27.43 -24.12 -11.64
C LEU A 285 26.17 -23.22 -11.54
N VAL A 286 25.51 -23.19 -10.39
CA VAL A 286 24.31 -22.38 -10.17
C VAL A 286 24.65 -20.92 -9.91
N PHE A 287 25.59 -20.64 -9.02
CA PHE A 287 25.90 -19.27 -8.59
C PHE A 287 26.87 -18.53 -9.51
N GLY A 288 27.73 -19.25 -10.24
CA GLY A 288 28.73 -18.65 -11.15
C GLY A 288 28.10 -17.69 -12.16
N PRO A 289 27.07 -18.10 -12.94
CA PRO A 289 26.40 -17.22 -13.88
C PRO A 289 25.70 -16.03 -13.21
N LEU A 290 25.01 -16.28 -12.09
CA LEU A 290 24.31 -15.23 -11.33
C LEU A 290 25.28 -14.15 -10.82
N ALA A 291 26.45 -14.56 -10.32
CA ALA A 291 27.47 -13.65 -9.84
C ALA A 291 28.13 -12.86 -10.98
N ALA A 292 28.25 -13.43 -12.18
CA ALA A 292 28.79 -12.73 -13.35
C ALA A 292 27.86 -11.58 -13.77
N THR A 293 26.55 -11.83 -13.89
CA THR A 293 25.56 -10.81 -14.23
C THR A 293 25.55 -9.66 -13.23
N LEU A 294 25.61 -9.97 -11.92
CA LEU A 294 25.64 -8.94 -10.87
C LEU A 294 26.92 -8.10 -10.83
N ARG A 295 28.02 -8.58 -11.43
CA ARG A 295 29.28 -7.83 -11.54
C ARG A 295 29.32 -6.90 -12.76
N GLU A 296 28.56 -7.23 -13.80
CA GLU A 296 28.42 -6.39 -15.01
C GLU A 296 27.45 -5.22 -14.81
N GLU A 297 26.50 -5.35 -13.87
CA GLU A 297 25.55 -4.29 -13.49
C GLU A 297 26.11 -3.26 -12.48
N LYS A 298 27.36 -3.42 -12.02
CA LYS A 298 28.07 -2.50 -11.11
C LYS A 298 29.17 -1.73 -11.83
#